data_AF-R7Q1J3-F1
#
_entry.id   AF-R7Q1J3-F1
#
_cell.length_a   1.000
_cell.length_b   1.000
_cell.length_c   1.000
_cell.angle_alpha   90.00
_cell.angle_beta   90.00
_cell.angle_gamma   90.00
#
_symmetry.space_group_name_H-M   'P 1'
#
loop_
_entity.id
_entity.type
_entity.pdbx_description
1 polymer ?
#
loop_
_entity_poly.entity_id
_entity_poly.type
_entity_poly.pdbx_seq_one_letter_code
_entity_poly.pdbx_strand_id
1 'polypeptide(L)'
;MGIEREAGNGRADIIMRRNDPRYPNIVVELKKSRSDDPSDLERMAEEGLRQIRTREYYRSLKGKTYLYGVCLQNKKVKVLFEEMDL
;
A
#
# COMPACT_ATOMS: atom_id res chain seq x y z
N MET A 1 -11.01 12.95 19.85
CA MET A 1 -9.79 12.31 19.33
C MET A 1 -10.22 11.17 18.42
N GLY A 2 -9.97 11.30 17.12
CA GLY A 2 -10.40 10.31 16.13
C GLY A 2 -9.61 9.02 16.28
N ILE A 3 -10.25 7.99 16.82
CA ILE A 3 -9.76 6.61 16.78
C ILE A 3 -9.83 6.20 15.31
N GLU A 4 -8.67 6.15 14.63
CA GLU A 4 -8.53 5.53 13.31
C GLU A 4 -8.93 4.06 13.46
N ARG A 5 -10.19 3.75 13.16
CA ARG A 5 -10.75 2.41 13.21
C ARG A 5 -10.03 1.56 12.16
N GLU A 6 -9.33 0.55 12.65
CA GLU A 6 -8.77 -0.60 11.93
C GLU A 6 -9.43 -0.84 10.56
N ALA A 7 -8.76 -0.41 9.49
CA ALA A 7 -9.12 -0.84 8.15
C ALA A 7 -8.42 -2.19 7.94
N GLY A 8 -9.09 -3.29 8.27
CA GLY A 8 -8.46 -4.62 8.31
C GLY A 8 -7.66 -4.88 9.60
N ASN A 9 -6.80 -5.90 9.62
CA ASN A 9 -6.06 -6.30 10.84
C ASN A 9 -4.82 -5.42 11.10
N GLY A 10 -4.97 -4.10 11.27
CA GLY A 10 -3.88 -3.18 11.62
C GLY A 10 -4.02 -1.78 11.04
N ARG A 11 -2.91 -1.03 11.04
CA ARG A 11 -2.82 0.35 10.50
C ARG A 11 -2.00 0.36 9.21
N ALA A 12 -2.61 0.85 8.13
CA ALA A 12 -1.92 1.13 6.87
C ALA A 12 -1.22 2.48 6.95
N ASP A 13 -0.16 2.68 6.16
CA ASP A 13 0.51 3.99 6.09
C ASP A 13 -0.40 5.05 5.47
N ILE A 14 -1.01 4.74 4.30
CA ILE A 14 -1.92 5.66 3.61
C ILE A 14 -3.10 4.89 3.00
N ILE A 15 -4.32 5.38 3.27
CA ILE A 15 -5.53 4.97 2.57
C ILE A 15 -6.24 6.23 2.07
N MET A 16 -6.37 6.38 0.75
CA MET A 16 -7.17 7.43 0.12
C MET A 16 -8.46 6.82 -0.41
N ARG A 17 -9.59 7.27 0.15
CA ARG A 17 -10.93 6.89 -0.32
C ARG A 17 -11.35 7.82 -1.43
N ARG A 18 -11.91 7.25 -2.50
CA ARG A 18 -12.48 8.06 -3.58
C ARG A 18 -13.73 8.80 -3.09
N ASN A 19 -13.88 10.04 -3.51
CA ASN A 19 -15.12 10.81 -3.31
C ASN A 19 -16.07 10.69 -4.50
N ASP A 20 -15.56 10.29 -5.67
CA ASP A 20 -16.32 10.10 -6.90
C ASP A 20 -16.02 8.70 -7.47
N PRO A 21 -17.05 7.87 -7.78
CA PRO A 21 -16.89 6.50 -8.27
C PRO A 21 -16.09 6.35 -9.57
N ARG A 22 -15.90 7.42 -10.34
CA ARG A 22 -15.09 7.41 -11.58
C ARG A 22 -13.60 7.26 -11.30
N TYR A 23 -13.15 7.56 -10.08
CA TYR A 23 -11.75 7.46 -9.67
C TYR A 23 -11.50 6.24 -8.79
N PRO A 24 -10.26 5.72 -8.75
CA PRO A 24 -9.93 4.59 -7.89
C PRO A 24 -9.78 5.02 -6.43
N ASN A 25 -9.99 4.09 -5.49
CA ASN A 25 -9.38 4.21 -4.17
C ASN A 25 -7.88 3.89 -4.25
N ILE A 26 -7.10 4.31 -3.26
CA ILE A 26 -5.66 4.05 -3.22
C ILE A 26 -5.25 3.57 -1.84
N VAL A 27 -4.45 2.52 -1.77
CA VAL A 27 -3.78 2.02 -0.57
C VAL A 27 -2.28 2.01 -0.82
N VAL A 28 -1.50 2.58 0.08
CA VAL A 28 -0.03 2.63 -0.03
C VAL A 28 0.59 2.09 1.26
N GLU A 29 1.60 1.24 1.10
CA GLU A 29 2.48 0.77 2.18
C GLU A 29 3.92 1.15 1.85
N LEU A 30 4.56 1.86 2.78
CA LEU A 30 5.92 2.38 2.64
C LEU A 30 6.91 1.48 3.39
N LYS A 31 7.99 1.12 2.71
CA LYS A 31 9.12 0.39 3.25
C LYS A 31 10.40 1.21 3.09
N LYS A 32 11.35 0.97 3.99
CA LYS A 32 12.69 1.53 3.91
C LYS A 32 13.70 0.40 3.88
N SER A 33 14.47 0.31 2.80
CA SER A 33 15.61 -0.59 2.75
C SER A 33 16.81 0.03 3.47
N ARG A 34 17.56 -0.82 4.18
CA ARG A 34 18.86 -0.49 4.79
C ARG A 34 20.01 -1.24 4.11
N SER A 35 19.71 -2.06 3.10
CA SER A 35 20.67 -2.82 2.32
C SER A 35 21.03 -2.03 1.07
N ASP A 36 22.31 -2.08 0.66
CA ASP A 36 22.75 -1.56 -0.64
C ASP A 36 22.51 -2.52 -1.80
N ASP A 37 21.99 -3.72 -1.51
CA ASP A 37 21.57 -4.70 -2.51
C ASP A 37 20.38 -4.14 -3.34
N PRO A 38 20.54 -3.97 -4.66
CA PRO A 38 19.46 -3.51 -5.53
C PRO A 38 18.21 -4.40 -5.50
N SER A 39 18.36 -5.71 -5.26
CA SER A 39 17.25 -6.65 -5.18
C SER A 39 16.38 -6.45 -3.93
N ASP A 40 16.94 -5.84 -2.88
CA ASP A 40 16.22 -5.58 -1.62
C ASP A 40 15.11 -4.55 -1.79
N LEU A 41 15.29 -3.55 -2.67
CA LEU A 41 14.26 -2.55 -2.98
C LEU A 41 12.99 -3.21 -3.53
N GLU A 42 13.15 -4.17 -4.44
CA GLU A 42 12.05 -4.90 -5.05
C GLU A 42 11.38 -5.84 -4.06
N ARG A 43 12.17 -6.68 -3.39
CA ARG A 43 11.69 -7.58 -2.33
C ARG A 43 10.88 -6.84 -1.25
N MET A 44 11.33 -5.66 -0.85
CA MET A 44 10.62 -4.85 0.16
C MET A 44 9.37 -4.18 -0.39
N ALA A 45 9.35 -3.76 -1.66
CA ALA A 45 8.13 -3.27 -2.29
C ALA A 45 7.08 -4.40 -2.41
N GLU A 46 7.51 -5.63 -2.76
CA GLU A 46 6.65 -6.82 -2.78
C GLU A 46 6.10 -7.14 -1.39
N GLU A 47 6.93 -7.03 -0.36
CA GLU A 47 6.52 -7.19 1.04
C GLU A 47 5.44 -6.17 1.43
N GLY A 48 5.54 -4.92 0.94
CA GLY A 48 4.51 -3.90 1.11
C GLY A 48 3.16 -4.33 0.51
N LEU A 49 3.14 -4.79 -0.75
CA LEU A 49 1.93 -5.32 -1.39
C LEU A 49 1.40 -6.57 -0.67
N ARG A 50 2.29 -7.48 -0.23
CA ARG A 50 1.92 -8.65 0.55
C ARG A 50 1.25 -8.25 1.86
N GLN A 51 1.79 -7.28 2.58
CA GLN A 51 1.20 -6.79 3.81
C GLN A 51 -0.19 -6.19 3.58
N ILE A 52 -0.37 -5.36 2.54
CA ILE A 52 -1.69 -4.79 2.19
C ILE A 52 -2.73 -5.90 2.01
N ARG A 53 -2.37 -6.98 1.29
CA ARG A 53 -3.22 -8.16 1.06
C ARG A 53 -3.50 -8.94 2.33
N THR A 54 -2.45 -9.31 3.07
CA THR A 54 -2.58 -10.12 4.29
C THR A 54 -3.38 -9.40 5.38
N ARG A 55 -3.25 -8.07 5.46
CA ARG A 55 -3.94 -7.24 6.45
C ARG A 55 -5.31 -6.77 5.96
N GLU A 56 -5.61 -6.97 4.67
CA GLU A 56 -6.85 -6.59 4.01
C GLU A 56 -7.21 -5.11 4.21
N TYR A 57 -6.23 -4.22 4.04
CA TYR A 57 -6.43 -2.78 4.23
C TYR A 57 -7.49 -2.18 3.30
N TYR A 58 -7.80 -2.87 2.21
CA TYR A 58 -8.86 -2.52 1.26
C TYR A 58 -10.25 -3.06 1.62
N ARG A 59 -10.43 -3.80 2.72
CA ARG A 59 -11.70 -4.48 3.06
C ARG A 59 -12.92 -3.55 3.10
N SER A 60 -12.74 -2.28 3.47
CA SER A 60 -13.84 -1.28 3.55
C SER A 60 -14.05 -0.49 2.25
N LEU A 61 -13.23 -0.73 1.23
CA LEU A 61 -13.26 -0.03 -0.05
C LEU A 61 -14.18 -0.78 -1.03
N LYS A 62 -14.71 -0.05 -2.01
CA LYS A 62 -15.56 -0.59 -3.08
C LYS A 62 -15.11 -0.03 -4.42
N GLY A 63 -15.34 -0.79 -5.48
CA GLY A 63 -14.91 -0.59 -6.87
C GLY A 63 -13.40 -0.52 -7.05
N LYS A 64 -12.99 -0.04 -8.24
CA LYS A 64 -11.59 0.12 -8.62
C LYS A 64 -10.72 0.67 -7.49
N THR A 65 -9.67 -0.07 -7.15
CA THR A 65 -8.77 0.20 -6.03
C THR A 65 -7.34 -0.14 -6.42
N TYR A 66 -6.42 0.78 -6.16
CA TYR A 66 -5.00 0.66 -6.48
C TYR A 66 -4.19 0.39 -5.22
N LEU A 67 -3.35 -0.63 -5.27
CA LEU A 67 -2.44 -0.98 -4.18
C LEU A 67 -1.02 -0.65 -4.60
N TYR A 68 -0.28 0.06 -3.74
CA TYR A 68 1.11 0.40 -3.98
C TYR A 68 2.00 -0.11 -2.84
N GLY A 69 2.94 -0.98 -3.18
CA GLY A 69 4.08 -1.28 -2.34
C GLY A 69 5.25 -0.40 -2.75
N VAL A 70 5.73 0.44 -1.85
CA VAL A 70 6.77 1.42 -2.15
C VAL A 70 7.95 1.18 -1.24
N CYS A 71 9.15 0.99 -1.78
CA CYS A 71 10.37 0.91 -1.00
C CYS A 71 11.31 2.06 -1.35
N LEU A 72 11.83 2.74 -0.33
CA LEU A 72 12.81 3.81 -0.46
C LEU A 72 14.17 3.38 0.11
N GLN A 73 15.25 3.76 -0.57
CA GLN A 73 16.62 3.62 -0.10
C GLN A 73 17.43 4.87 -0.48
N ASN A 74 17.66 5.75 0.49
CA ASN A 74 18.27 7.07 0.26
C ASN A 74 17.54 7.85 -0.84
N LYS A 75 18.12 7.95 -2.05
CA LYS A 75 17.54 8.63 -3.22
C LYS A 75 16.91 7.68 -4.24
N LYS A 76 16.97 6.36 -4.00
CA LYS A 76 16.39 5.33 -4.87
C LYS A 76 14.99 4.98 -4.38
N VAL A 77 14.10 4.69 -5.33
CA VAL A 77 12.75 4.23 -5.05
C VAL A 77 12.39 3.07 -5.96
N LYS A 78 11.69 2.08 -5.42
CA LYS A 78 10.99 1.06 -6.19
C LYS A 78 9.52 1.10 -5.81
N VAL A 79 8.67 1.07 -6.82
CA VAL A 79 7.21 1.04 -6.67
C VAL A 79 6.70 -0.18 -7.41
N LEU A 80 5.89 -0.97 -6.73
CA LEU A 80 5.09 -2.05 -7.34
C LEU A 80 3.61 -1.71 -7.17
N PHE A 81 2.82 -2.19 -8.11
CA PHE A 81 1.43 -1.81 -8.28
C PHE A 81 0.55 -3.01 -8.56
N GLU A 82 -0.64 -3.04 -7.96
CA GLU A 82 -1.72 -3.98 -8.26
C GLU A 82 -3.04 -3.21 -8.42
N GLU A 83 -3.84 -3.56 -9.43
CA GLU A 83 -5.21 -3.08 -9.60
C GLU A 83 -6.20 -4.15 -9.12
N MET A 84 -7.22 -3.73 -8.39
CA MET A 84 -8.35 -4.55 -7.96
C MET A 84 -9.67 -3.88 -8.32
N ASP A 85 -10.71 -4.69 -8.54
CA ASP A 85 -12.10 -4.23 -8.55
C ASP A 85 -12.86 -4.93 -7.42
N LEU A 86 -13.29 -4.16 -6.41
CA LEU A 86 -13.78 -4.63 -5.10
C LEU A 86 -15.29 -4.43 -4.90
#